data_AF-A0A6G3USC4-F1
#
_entry.id   AF-A0A6G3USC4-F1
#
_cell.length_a   1.000
_cell.length_b   1.000
_cell.length_c   1.000
_cell.angle_alpha   90.00
_cell.angle_beta   90.00
_cell.angle_gamma   90.00
#
_symmetry.space_group_name_H-M   'P 1'
#
loop_
_entity.id
_entity.type
_entity.pdbx_description
1 polymer ?
#
loop_
_entity_poly.entity_id
_entity_poly.type
_entity_poly.pdbx_seq_one_letter_code
_entity_poly.pdbx_strand_id
1 'polypeptide(L)'
;VAAGLTVRQDAVRLAADARPEPWIVNRLASGSGRPRAGFPAAVAAWRYGGATALSVLDEDRPLDGEALARARTGLAGAWEEDEAPRLRAENNRWTAADGGLQLRYGPDGRWYPYRREDGQWFPAGPADDDPAAAWAEAEGI
;
A
#
# COMPACT_ATOMS: atom_id res chain seq x y z
N VAL A 1 -22.72 -7.93 -12.63
CA VAL A 1 -21.77 -9.04 -12.40
C VAL A 1 -20.50 -8.41 -11.88
N ALA A 2 -20.04 -8.76 -10.67
CA ALA A 2 -18.72 -8.29 -10.23
C ALA A 2 -17.70 -8.77 -11.26
N ALA A 3 -16.92 -7.86 -11.84
CA ALA A 3 -15.87 -8.24 -12.78
C ALA A 3 -14.92 -9.22 -12.06
N GLY A 4 -14.64 -10.35 -12.69
CA GLY A 4 -13.71 -11.33 -12.15
C GLY A 4 -12.33 -10.72 -11.93
N LEU A 5 -11.55 -11.30 -11.00
CA LEU A 5 -10.17 -10.89 -10.79
C LEU A 5 -9.36 -11.00 -12.08
N THR A 6 -8.51 -10.03 -12.34
CA THR A 6 -7.52 -10.13 -13.42
C THR A 6 -6.56 -11.28 -13.13
N VAL A 7 -5.92 -11.85 -14.16
CA VAL A 7 -4.87 -12.89 -13.99
C VAL A 7 -3.79 -12.45 -12.99
N ARG A 8 -3.47 -11.15 -13.00
CA ARG A 8 -2.47 -10.56 -12.11
C ARG A 8 -2.91 -10.50 -10.65
N GLN A 9 -4.18 -10.20 -10.40
CA GLN A 9 -4.76 -10.22 -9.05
C GLN A 9 -4.94 -11.66 -8.57
N ASP A 10 -5.42 -12.56 -9.44
CA ASP A 10 -5.68 -13.96 -9.07
C ASP A 10 -4.40 -14.72 -8.72
N ALA A 11 -3.29 -14.50 -9.44
CA ALA A 11 -2.01 -15.09 -9.10
C ALA A 11 -1.51 -14.67 -7.69
N VAL A 12 -1.73 -13.42 -7.32
CA VAL A 12 -1.38 -12.90 -5.99
C VAL A 12 -2.29 -13.49 -4.92
N ARG A 13 -3.61 -13.56 -5.17
CA ARG A 13 -4.59 -14.21 -4.31
C ARG A 13 -4.21 -15.66 -4.02
N LEU A 14 -3.92 -16.45 -5.06
CA LEU A 14 -3.50 -17.85 -4.94
C LEU A 14 -2.24 -17.99 -4.07
N ALA A 15 -1.24 -17.12 -4.27
CA ALA A 15 -0.04 -17.13 -3.44
C ALA A 15 -0.29 -16.69 -1.98
N ALA A 16 -1.19 -15.73 -1.78
CA ALA A 16 -1.56 -15.23 -0.45
C ALA A 16 -2.27 -16.29 0.37
N ASP A 17 -3.27 -16.95 -0.22
CA ASP A 17 -4.19 -17.90 0.43
C ASP A 17 -3.55 -19.28 0.61
N ALA A 18 -2.95 -19.83 -0.45
CA ALA A 18 -2.45 -21.22 -0.44
C ALA A 18 -1.05 -21.37 0.16
N ARG A 19 -0.30 -20.27 0.32
CA ARG A 19 1.09 -20.24 0.80
C ARG A 19 1.97 -21.34 0.16
N PRO A 20 2.03 -21.40 -1.18
CA PRO A 20 2.65 -22.52 -1.87
C PRO A 20 4.19 -22.45 -1.79
N GLU A 21 4.84 -23.56 -2.13
CA GLU A 21 6.29 -23.66 -2.21
C GLU A 21 6.93 -22.55 -3.07
N PRO A 22 8.16 -22.10 -2.77
CA PRO A 22 8.80 -20.97 -3.46
C PRO A 22 8.86 -21.09 -4.98
N TRP A 23 9.03 -22.30 -5.51
CA TRP A 23 9.05 -22.53 -6.95
C TRP A 23 7.69 -22.31 -7.63
N ILE A 24 6.58 -22.53 -6.91
CA ILE A 24 5.22 -22.22 -7.37
C ILE A 24 5.01 -20.71 -7.36
N VAL A 25 5.43 -20.03 -6.30
CA VAL A 25 5.40 -18.55 -6.22
C VAL A 25 6.13 -17.92 -7.40
N ASN A 26 7.32 -18.45 -7.74
CA ASN A 26 8.10 -18.00 -8.90
C ASN A 26 7.38 -18.21 -10.24
N ARG A 27 6.61 -19.30 -10.37
CA ARG A 27 5.78 -19.56 -11.56
C ARG A 27 4.58 -18.62 -11.63
N LEU A 28 3.90 -18.37 -10.50
CA LEU A 28 2.79 -17.42 -10.42
C LEU A 28 3.22 -16.00 -10.78
N ALA A 29 4.37 -15.55 -10.26
CA ALA A 29 4.94 -14.25 -10.61
C ALA A 29 5.23 -14.14 -12.12
N SER A 30 5.93 -15.13 -12.68
CA SER A 30 6.29 -15.14 -14.10
C SER A 30 5.05 -15.22 -15.01
N GLY A 31 4.08 -16.08 -14.67
CA GLY A 31 2.87 -16.30 -15.46
C GLY A 31 1.88 -15.12 -15.42
N SER A 32 1.94 -14.29 -14.39
CA SER A 32 1.14 -13.06 -14.26
C SER A 32 1.82 -11.81 -14.84
N GLY A 33 3.03 -11.95 -15.37
CA GLY A 33 3.83 -10.83 -15.88
C GLY A 33 4.28 -9.86 -14.78
N ARG A 34 4.37 -10.30 -13.53
CA ARG A 34 4.92 -9.50 -12.41
C ARG A 34 6.42 -9.79 -12.22
N PRO A 35 7.23 -8.77 -11.91
CA PRO A 35 8.61 -8.99 -11.48
C PRO A 35 8.67 -9.85 -10.22
N ARG A 36 9.60 -10.79 -10.16
CA ARG A 36 9.79 -11.66 -8.98
C ARG A 36 10.08 -10.86 -7.70
N ALA A 37 10.89 -9.80 -7.81
CA ALA A 37 11.24 -8.94 -6.68
C ALA A 37 10.02 -8.20 -6.08
N GLY A 38 9.07 -7.79 -6.93
CA GLY A 38 7.84 -7.10 -6.51
C GLY A 38 6.74 -8.03 -6.00
N PHE A 39 6.84 -9.34 -6.26
CA PHE A 39 5.76 -10.28 -5.97
C PHE A 39 5.49 -10.46 -4.46
N PRO A 40 6.49 -10.54 -3.57
CA PRO A 40 6.26 -10.59 -2.13
C PRO A 40 5.48 -9.37 -1.60
N ALA A 41 5.79 -8.17 -2.08
CA ALA A 41 5.06 -6.95 -1.70
C ALA A 41 3.60 -6.99 -2.17
N ALA A 42 3.34 -7.52 -3.37
CA ALA A 42 1.98 -7.72 -3.88
C ALA A 42 1.18 -8.72 -3.02
N VAL A 43 1.82 -9.82 -2.61
CA VAL A 43 1.20 -10.81 -1.70
C VAL A 43 0.89 -10.20 -0.33
N ALA A 44 1.81 -9.39 0.23
CA ALA A 44 1.57 -8.67 1.47
C ALA A 44 0.40 -7.68 1.34
N ALA A 45 0.36 -6.88 0.27
CA ALA A 45 -0.73 -5.95 0.02
C ALA A 45 -2.08 -6.69 -0.04
N TRP A 46 -2.15 -7.80 -0.77
CA TRP A 46 -3.36 -8.61 -0.85
C TRP A 46 -3.82 -9.14 0.51
N ARG A 47 -2.88 -9.56 1.37
CA ARG A 47 -3.21 -10.02 2.72
C ARG A 47 -3.78 -8.91 3.60
N TYR A 48 -3.29 -7.68 3.44
CA TYR A 48 -3.72 -6.54 4.24
C TYR A 48 -5.04 -5.91 3.79
N GLY A 49 -5.35 -5.92 2.48
CA GLY A 49 -6.57 -5.28 1.98
C GLY A 49 -7.02 -5.72 0.60
N GLY A 50 -6.64 -6.93 0.19
CA GLY A 50 -7.10 -7.57 -1.03
C GLY A 50 -6.80 -6.76 -2.30
N ALA A 51 -7.79 -6.69 -3.20
CA ALA A 51 -7.66 -6.03 -4.49
C ALA A 51 -7.41 -4.52 -4.37
N THR A 52 -8.01 -3.85 -3.37
CA THR A 52 -7.83 -2.41 -3.16
C THR A 52 -6.40 -2.10 -2.73
N ALA A 53 -5.89 -2.81 -1.73
CA ALA A 53 -4.49 -2.69 -1.29
C ALA A 53 -3.50 -2.98 -2.44
N LEU A 54 -3.79 -3.99 -3.26
CA LEU A 54 -2.96 -4.31 -4.42
C LEU A 54 -2.97 -3.19 -5.48
N SER A 55 -4.12 -2.56 -5.73
CA SER A 55 -4.21 -1.37 -6.60
C SER A 55 -3.41 -0.20 -6.03
N VAL A 56 -3.45 0.03 -4.71
CA VAL A 56 -2.66 1.07 -4.03
C VAL A 56 -1.15 0.80 -4.09
N LEU A 57 -0.74 -0.47 -4.08
CA LEU A 57 0.66 -0.85 -4.29
C LEU A 57 1.11 -0.52 -5.72
N ASP A 58 0.32 -0.92 -6.71
CA ASP A 58 0.69 -0.88 -8.13
C ASP A 58 0.59 0.52 -8.73
N GLU A 59 -0.38 1.32 -8.28
CA GLU A 59 -0.74 2.58 -8.94
C GLU A 59 -0.18 3.80 -8.19
N ASP A 60 0.26 4.77 -8.97
CA ASP A 60 0.53 6.14 -8.52
C ASP A 60 -0.56 7.02 -9.15
N ARG A 61 -1.49 7.50 -8.33
CA ARG A 61 -2.71 8.15 -8.85
C ARG A 61 -2.82 9.58 -8.36
N PRO A 62 -3.04 10.56 -9.26
CA PRO A 62 -3.40 11.90 -8.83
C PRO A 62 -4.71 11.83 -8.05
N LEU A 63 -4.79 12.60 -6.96
CA LEU A 63 -6.04 12.81 -6.24
C LEU A 63 -6.80 13.98 -6.88
N ASP A 64 -8.12 13.82 -7.01
CA ASP A 64 -8.98 14.94 -7.34
C ASP A 64 -9.03 15.94 -6.18
N GLY A 65 -9.62 17.12 -6.42
CA GLY A 65 -9.65 18.20 -5.44
C GLY A 65 -10.36 17.82 -4.14
N GLU A 66 -11.40 16.98 -4.20
CA GLU A 66 -12.17 16.57 -3.03
C GLU A 66 -11.41 15.53 -2.21
N ALA A 67 -10.86 14.52 -2.86
CA ALA A 67 -10.03 13.49 -2.23
C ALA A 67 -8.77 14.11 -1.61
N LEU A 68 -8.13 15.06 -2.30
CA LEU A 68 -6.97 15.77 -1.76
C LEU A 68 -7.33 16.61 -0.53
N ALA A 69 -8.48 17.30 -0.55
CA ALA A 69 -8.95 18.07 0.60
C ALA A 69 -9.20 17.15 1.81
N ARG A 70 -9.90 16.02 1.59
CA ARG A 70 -10.16 15.01 2.64
C ARG A 70 -8.88 14.44 3.23
N ALA A 71 -7.92 14.07 2.38
CA ALA A 71 -6.63 13.56 2.82
C ALA A 71 -5.84 14.60 3.65
N ARG A 72 -5.84 15.88 3.22
CA ARG A 72 -5.20 16.97 3.96
C ARG A 72 -5.86 17.23 5.31
N THR A 73 -7.19 17.19 5.38
CA THR A 73 -7.93 17.31 6.65
C THR A 73 -7.60 16.17 7.59
N GLY A 74 -7.54 14.93 7.10
CA GLY A 74 -7.13 13.77 7.90
C GLY A 74 -5.72 13.94 8.48
N LEU A 75 -4.75 14.33 7.64
CA LEU A 75 -3.38 14.57 8.10
C LEU A 75 -3.26 15.72 9.11
N ALA A 76 -4.01 16.81 8.92
CA ALA A 76 -3.98 17.96 9.82
C ALA A 76 -4.58 17.66 11.21
N GLY A 77 -5.43 16.63 11.32
CA GLY A 77 -6.05 16.22 12.57
C GLY A 77 -5.45 14.98 13.23
N ALA A 78 -4.44 14.35 12.61
CA ALA A 78 -3.88 13.10 13.09
C ALA A 78 -2.84 13.25 14.20
N TRP A 79 -2.17 14.40 14.27
CA TRP A 79 -1.16 14.70 15.28
C TRP A 79 -1.37 16.09 15.86
N GLU A 80 -0.93 16.28 17.11
CA GLU A 80 -0.66 17.62 17.63
C GLU A 80 0.46 18.29 16.80
N GLU A 81 0.47 19.63 16.68
CA GLU A 81 1.31 20.38 15.71
C GLU A 81 2.82 20.05 15.80
N ASP A 82 3.32 19.62 16.97
CA ASP A 82 4.73 19.29 17.22
C ASP A 82 5.08 17.79 17.10
N GLU A 83 4.08 16.91 16.95
CA GLU A 83 4.28 15.46 16.84
C GLU A 83 4.23 14.96 15.39
N ALA A 84 3.71 15.79 14.47
CA ALA A 84 3.50 15.40 13.08
C ALA A 84 4.83 15.12 12.33
N PRO A 85 4.94 13.99 11.60
CA PRO A 85 6.10 13.74 10.76
C PRO A 85 6.16 14.73 9.58
N ARG A 86 7.38 15.03 9.12
CA ARG A 86 7.57 15.85 7.92
C ARG A 86 7.33 15.02 6.67
N LEU A 87 6.23 15.30 5.97
CA LEU A 87 5.80 14.55 4.79
C LEU A 87 5.86 15.37 3.50
N ARG A 88 6.43 14.79 2.45
CA ARG A 88 6.32 15.30 1.08
C ARG A 88 5.16 14.61 0.36
N ALA A 89 4.18 15.38 -0.07
CA ALA A 89 3.05 14.89 -0.86
C ALA A 89 3.38 14.85 -2.36
N GLU A 90 3.03 13.76 -3.03
CA GLU A 90 3.04 13.59 -4.47
C GLU A 90 1.89 12.65 -4.84
N ASN A 91 0.95 13.13 -5.67
CA ASN A 91 -0.25 12.36 -6.04
C ASN A 91 -1.01 11.84 -4.81
N ASN A 92 -1.18 10.53 -4.66
CA ASN A 92 -1.80 9.89 -3.52
C ASN A 92 -0.77 9.37 -2.49
N ARG A 93 0.46 9.88 -2.49
CA ARG A 93 1.57 9.37 -1.67
C ARG A 93 2.16 10.49 -0.82
N TRP A 94 2.38 10.20 0.46
CA TRP A 94 3.02 11.08 1.43
C TRP A 94 4.24 10.38 1.97
N THR A 95 5.41 10.86 1.58
CA THR A 95 6.70 10.21 1.91
C THR A 95 7.39 10.99 3.02
N ALA A 96 7.91 10.27 4.00
CA ALA A 96 8.77 10.81 5.05
C ALA A 96 9.95 11.60 4.46
N ALA A 97 10.40 12.64 5.16
CA ALA A 97 11.59 13.39 4.77
C ALA A 97 12.87 12.54 4.75
N ASP A 98 12.96 11.49 5.57
CA ASP A 98 14.07 10.51 5.55
C ASP A 98 13.97 9.49 4.40
N GLY A 99 12.82 9.45 3.70
CA GLY A 99 12.55 8.55 2.58
C GLY A 99 12.31 7.09 2.96
N GLY A 100 12.23 6.75 4.24
CA GLY A 100 12.07 5.39 4.75
C GLY A 100 10.61 4.92 4.86
N LEU A 101 9.70 5.85 5.15
CA LEU A 101 8.28 5.57 5.35
C LEU A 101 7.40 6.33 4.35
N GLN A 102 6.24 5.76 4.05
CA GLN A 102 5.27 6.38 3.14
C GLN A 102 3.84 5.97 3.50
N LEU A 103 2.94 6.94 3.53
CA LEU A 103 1.51 6.71 3.53
C LEU A 103 0.98 6.84 2.11
N ARG A 104 0.04 5.98 1.74
CA ARG A 104 -0.69 6.08 0.48
C ARG A 104 -2.18 6.19 0.75
N TYR A 105 -2.80 7.20 0.17
CA TYR A 105 -4.25 7.38 0.27
C TYR A 105 -4.94 6.53 -0.80
N GLY A 106 -5.83 5.66 -0.35
CA GLY A 106 -6.56 4.71 -1.18
C GLY A 106 -7.80 5.32 -1.83
N PRO A 107 -8.36 4.64 -2.85
CA PRO A 107 -9.59 5.08 -3.53
C PRO A 107 -10.83 4.87 -2.64
N ASP A 108 -10.68 4.08 -1.59
CA ASP A 108 -11.62 3.81 -0.52
C ASP A 108 -11.55 4.83 0.63
N GLY A 109 -10.67 5.84 0.51
CA GLY A 109 -10.53 6.90 1.50
C GLY A 109 -9.70 6.52 2.74
N ARG A 110 -8.94 5.42 2.67
CA ARG A 110 -8.13 4.90 3.78
C ARG A 110 -6.64 5.12 3.55
N TRP A 111 -5.86 5.11 4.62
CA TRP A 111 -4.41 5.26 4.63
C TRP A 111 -3.73 3.91 4.67
N TYR A 112 -2.87 3.66 3.69
CA TYR A 112 -2.11 2.43 3.56
C TYR A 112 -0.65 2.70 3.93
N PRO A 113 -0.10 1.99 4.93
CA PRO A 113 1.26 2.22 5.36
C PRO A 113 2.28 1.40 4.57
N TYR A 114 3.40 2.04 4.23
CA TYR A 114 4.49 1.45 3.50
C TYR A 114 5.83 1.80 4.14
N ARG A 115 6.74 0.83 4.12
CA ARG A 115 8.14 0.99 4.48
C ARG A 115 9.04 0.63 3.32
N ARG A 116 10.19 1.29 3.23
CA ARG A 116 11.20 1.00 2.22
C ARG A 116 12.14 -0.08 2.72
N GLU A 117 12.15 -1.23 2.05
CA GLU A 117 12.97 -2.40 2.36
C GLU A 117 13.79 -2.76 1.11
N ASP A 118 15.13 -2.80 1.24
CA ASP A 118 16.06 -3.09 0.13
C ASP A 118 15.80 -2.27 -1.16
N GLY A 119 15.37 -1.01 -1.00
CA GLY A 119 15.06 -0.10 -2.11
C GLY A 119 13.67 -0.29 -2.73
N GLN A 120 12.83 -1.16 -2.18
CA GLN A 120 11.45 -1.39 -2.63
C GLN A 120 10.45 -0.97 -1.55
N TRP A 121 9.29 -0.46 -1.96
CA TRP A 121 8.19 -0.20 -1.03
C TRP A 121 7.46 -1.50 -0.69
N PHE A 122 7.37 -1.79 0.61
CA PHE A 122 6.68 -2.94 1.17
C PHE A 122 5.50 -2.47 2.03
N PRO A 123 4.29 -3.04 1.89
CA PRO A 123 3.18 -2.76 2.78
C PRO A 123 3.56 -3.12 4.22
N ALA A 124 3.40 -2.18 5.14
CA ALA A 124 3.79 -2.36 6.53
C ALA A 124 2.68 -2.93 7.41
N GLY A 125 1.41 -2.75 7.02
CA GLY A 125 0.25 -3.15 7.82
C GLY A 125 -1.08 -3.00 7.08
N PRO A 126 -2.22 -3.25 7.75
CA PRO A 126 -3.55 -2.97 7.23
C PRO A 126 -3.76 -1.47 6.98
N ALA A 127 -4.79 -1.14 6.21
CA ALA A 127 -5.19 0.25 6.05
C ALA A 127 -5.97 0.75 7.28
N ASP A 128 -5.84 2.04 7.58
CA ASP A 128 -6.57 2.72 8.64
C ASP A 128 -7.25 3.99 8.13
N ASP A 129 -8.28 4.48 8.82
CA ASP A 129 -8.92 5.75 8.50
C ASP A 129 -8.14 6.94 9.12
N ASP A 130 -7.39 6.69 10.20
CA ASP A 130 -6.50 7.63 10.86
C ASP A 130 -5.06 7.53 10.29
N PRO A 131 -4.51 8.61 9.72
CA PRO A 131 -3.14 8.60 9.23
C PRO A 131 -2.09 8.38 10.32
N ALA A 132 -2.34 8.76 11.58
CA ALA A 132 -1.39 8.53 12.68
C ALA A 132 -1.30 7.04 13.04
N ALA A 133 -2.44 6.35 13.14
CA ALA A 133 -2.47 4.91 13.34
C ALA A 133 -1.76 4.16 12.20
N ALA A 134 -2.05 4.51 10.95
CA ALA A 134 -1.34 3.94 9.81
C ALA A 134 0.17 4.24 9.86
N TRP A 135 0.57 5.44 10.30
CA TRP A 135 1.99 5.79 10.44
C TRP A 135 2.71 4.92 11.47
N ALA A 136 2.12 4.70 12.64
CA ALA A 136 2.67 3.82 13.67
C ALA A 136 2.89 2.38 13.15
N GLU A 137 1.96 1.85 12.36
CA GLU A 137 2.13 0.56 11.66
C GLU A 137 3.34 0.58 10.70
N ALA A 138 3.60 1.71 10.04
CA ALA A 138 4.79 1.86 9.18
C ALA A 138 6.11 1.89 9.98
N GLU A 139 6.09 2.51 11.16
CA GLU A 139 7.21 2.52 12.11
C GLU A 139 7.46 1.14 12.74
N GLY A 140 6.43 0.28 12.79
CA GLY A 140 6.46 -1.03 13.41
C GLY A 140 6.26 -0.97 14.93
N ILE A 141 5.47 0.01 15.39
CA ILE A 141 5.11 0.25 16.80
C ILE A 141 3.74 -0.34 17.10
#